data_AF-A0A0L7LJS5-F1
#
_entry.id   AF-A0A0L7LJS5-F1
#
_cell.length_a   1.000
_cell.length_b   1.000
_cell.length_c   1.000
_cell.angle_alpha   90.00
_cell.angle_beta   90.00
_cell.angle_gamma   90.00
#
_symmetry.space_group_name_H-M   'P 1'
#
loop_
_entity.id
_entity.type
_entity.pdbx_description
1 polymer ?
#
loop_
_entity_poly.entity_id
_entity_poly.type
_entity_poly.pdbx_seq_one_letter_code
_entity_poly.pdbx_strand_id
1 'polypeptide(L)'
;MKIYSNKNNTSTLKLLIAAKLAGKKVEIIEATFEVLEWEATRLSPAVSAAVAGKASPDLKQALTASLHSVDTMLSKHKYILGDKLTAADITIFGTLYPLLYKDDLKKQYLGEHPRISTWADLFNTTAVQILSNM
;
A
#
# COMPACT_ATOMS: atom_id res chain seq x y z
N MET A 1 20.59 -15.01 10.45
CA MET A 1 19.15 -15.07 10.11
C MET A 1 18.65 -13.66 9.95
N LYS A 2 17.81 -13.40 8.93
CA LYS A 2 17.19 -12.09 8.69
C LYS A 2 15.81 -12.06 9.34
N ILE A 3 15.50 -10.98 10.04
CA ILE A 3 14.21 -10.80 10.71
C ILE A 3 13.63 -9.47 10.28
N TYR A 4 12.43 -9.51 9.71
CA TYR A 4 11.69 -8.35 9.26
C TYR A 4 10.79 -7.87 10.40
N SER A 5 11.09 -6.69 10.95
CA SER A 5 10.31 -6.14 12.07
C SER A 5 10.48 -4.62 12.13
N ASN A 6 9.57 -3.92 12.81
CA ASN A 6 9.74 -2.50 13.11
C ASN A 6 10.65 -2.31 14.34
N LYS A 7 11.33 -1.15 14.43
CA LYS A 7 12.30 -0.84 15.49
C LYS A 7 11.68 -0.72 16.89
N ASN A 8 10.37 -0.52 16.99
CA ASN A 8 9.67 -0.25 18.26
C ASN A 8 8.95 -1.48 18.83
N ASN A 9 9.10 -2.66 18.23
CA ASN A 9 8.44 -3.87 18.70
C ASN A 9 9.25 -4.54 19.83
N THR A 10 8.64 -4.65 21.02
CA THR A 10 9.25 -5.29 22.20
C THR A 10 9.64 -6.76 21.94
N SER A 11 8.94 -7.46 21.05
CA SER A 11 9.30 -8.82 20.63
C SER A 11 10.62 -8.84 19.86
N THR A 12 10.93 -7.80 19.08
CA THR A 12 12.24 -7.62 18.42
C THR A 12 13.36 -7.57 19.45
N LEU A 13 13.18 -6.80 20.53
CA LEU A 13 14.17 -6.67 21.60
C LEU A 13 14.40 -8.00 22.34
N LYS A 14 13.32 -8.70 22.69
CA LYS A 14 13.41 -10.04 23.33
C LYS A 14 14.19 -11.02 22.46
N LEU A 15 13.93 -11.00 21.15
CA LEU A 15 14.57 -11.89 20.19
C LEU A 15 16.06 -11.56 19.98
N LEU A 16 16.41 -10.27 19.95
CA LEU A 16 17.82 -9.83 19.93
C LEU A 16 18.60 -10.30 21.16
N ILE A 17 17.99 -10.19 22.35
CA ILE A 17 18.59 -10.66 23.60
C ILE A 17 18.79 -12.18 23.55
N ALA A 18 17.76 -12.94 23.17
CA ALA A 18 17.85 -14.39 23.05
C ALA A 18 18.92 -14.82 22.02
N ALA A 19 19.00 -14.16 20.87
CA ALA A 19 20.01 -14.41 19.85
C ALA A 19 21.43 -14.14 20.36
N LYS A 20 21.61 -13.03 21.11
CA LYS A 20 22.89 -12.70 21.74
C LYS A 20 23.31 -13.76 22.76
N LEU A 21 22.38 -14.22 23.61
CA LEU A 21 22.63 -15.28 24.58
C LEU A 21 22.95 -16.63 23.91
N ALA A 22 22.32 -16.93 22.78
CA ALA A 22 22.55 -18.15 22.01
C ALA A 22 23.77 -18.08 21.06
N GLY A 23 24.53 -16.97 21.06
CA GLY A 23 25.66 -16.78 20.14
C GLY A 23 25.27 -16.76 18.65
N LYS A 24 24.02 -16.43 18.32
CA LYS A 24 23.52 -16.39 16.94
C LYS A 24 23.52 -14.97 16.40
N LYS A 25 24.05 -14.78 15.18
CA LYS A 25 23.96 -13.50 14.46
C LYS A 25 22.57 -13.32 13.84
N VAL A 26 21.87 -12.28 14.28
CA VAL A 26 20.58 -11.86 13.74
C VAL A 26 20.74 -10.47 13.12
N GLU A 27 20.19 -10.31 11.92
CA GLU A 27 20.09 -9.04 11.21
C GLU A 27 18.63 -8.60 11.23
N ILE A 28 18.35 -7.41 11.77
CA ILE A 28 17.02 -6.81 11.67
C ILE A 28 16.95 -6.03 10.38
N ILE A 29 15.96 -6.36 9.56
CA ILE A 29 15.55 -5.57 8.42
C ILE A 29 14.31 -4.81 8.86
N GLU A 30 14.42 -3.48 8.84
CA GLU A 30 13.30 -2.62 9.16
C GLU A 30 12.19 -2.85 8.13
N ALA A 31 11.03 -3.29 8.62
CA ALA A 31 9.83 -3.46 7.82
C ALA A 31 8.73 -2.57 8.41
N THR A 32 8.26 -1.62 7.62
CA THR A 32 7.12 -0.77 7.97
C THR A 32 5.86 -1.36 7.33
N PHE A 33 4.93 -1.78 8.19
CA PHE A 33 3.61 -2.27 7.76
C PHE A 33 2.54 -1.18 7.87
N GLU A 34 2.92 0.03 8.27
CA GLU A 34 2.00 1.14 8.54
C GLU A 34 1.11 1.46 7.34
N VAL A 35 1.66 1.44 6.13
CA VAL A 35 0.88 1.67 4.91
C VAL A 35 -0.12 0.54 4.64
N LEU A 36 0.26 -0.72 4.92
CA LEU A 36 -0.63 -1.87 4.76
C LEU A 36 -1.74 -1.90 5.82
N GLU A 37 -1.41 -1.56 7.07
CA GLU A 37 -2.39 -1.42 8.14
C GLU A 37 -3.35 -0.25 7.85
N TRP A 38 -2.83 0.89 7.42
CA TRP A 38 -3.61 2.05 7.00
C TRP A 38 -4.54 1.70 5.83
N GLU A 39 -4.04 0.98 4.83
CA GLU A 39 -4.83 0.50 3.69
C GLU A 39 -5.99 -0.36 4.18
N ALA A 40 -5.71 -1.38 5.01
CA ALA A 40 -6.70 -2.34 5.48
C ALA A 40 -7.78 -1.70 6.37
N THR A 41 -7.41 -0.72 7.20
CA THR A 41 -8.31 -0.10 8.18
C THR A 41 -9.06 1.11 7.65
N ARG A 42 -8.57 1.75 6.57
CA ARG A 42 -9.14 3.00 6.04
C ARG A 42 -9.49 2.93 4.57
N LEU A 43 -8.53 2.62 3.70
CA LEU A 43 -8.74 2.66 2.26
C LEU A 43 -9.69 1.54 1.80
N SER A 44 -9.38 0.30 2.16
CA SER A 44 -10.15 -0.89 1.78
C SER A 44 -11.64 -0.80 2.12
N PRO A 45 -12.05 -0.51 3.37
CA PRO A 45 -13.48 -0.41 3.70
C PRO A 45 -14.18 0.74 2.97
N ALA A 46 -13.48 1.87 2.75
CA ALA A 46 -14.06 3.01 2.04
C ALA A 46 -14.28 2.70 0.54
N VAL A 47 -13.31 2.03 -0.11
CA VAL A 47 -13.47 1.56 -1.49
C VAL A 47 -14.59 0.53 -1.59
N SER A 48 -14.64 -0.44 -0.68
CA SER A 48 -15.70 -1.45 -0.66
C SER A 48 -17.10 -0.83 -0.55
N ALA A 49 -17.28 0.15 0.33
CA ALA A 49 -18.55 0.87 0.45
C ALA A 49 -18.91 1.67 -0.81
N ALA A 50 -17.93 2.31 -1.46
CA ALA A 50 -18.14 3.01 -2.73
C ALA A 50 -18.56 2.06 -3.85
N VAL A 51 -17.86 0.94 -4.00
CA VAL A 51 -18.17 -0.10 -5.01
C VAL A 51 -19.54 -0.72 -4.78
N ALA A 52 -19.96 -0.88 -3.52
CA ALA A 52 -21.29 -1.38 -3.17
C ALA A 52 -22.43 -0.37 -3.40
N GLY A 53 -22.11 0.87 -3.81
CA GLY A 53 -23.10 1.95 -3.94
C GLY A 53 -23.67 2.43 -2.60
N LYS A 54 -22.99 2.12 -1.48
CA LYS A 54 -23.45 2.40 -0.10
C LYS A 54 -22.63 3.49 0.59
N ALA A 55 -21.84 4.26 -0.17
CA ALA A 55 -21.00 5.30 0.41
C ALA A 55 -21.85 6.49 0.91
N SER A 56 -21.98 6.60 2.23
CA SER A 56 -22.47 7.81 2.90
C SER A 56 -21.57 9.02 2.61
N PRO A 57 -22.02 10.26 2.84
CA PRO A 57 -21.18 11.45 2.69
C PRO A 57 -19.85 11.34 3.44
N ASP A 58 -19.88 10.85 4.69
CA ASP A 58 -18.69 10.66 5.52
C ASP A 58 -17.72 9.64 4.90
N LEU A 59 -18.24 8.52 4.38
CA LEU A 59 -17.41 7.52 3.70
C LEU A 59 -16.83 8.04 2.38
N LYS A 60 -17.57 8.87 1.64
CA LYS A 60 -17.03 9.55 0.45
C LYS A 60 -15.88 10.47 0.83
N GLN A 61 -16.03 11.26 1.89
CA GLN A 61 -14.96 12.13 2.38
C GLN A 61 -13.74 11.32 2.84
N ALA A 62 -13.94 10.23 3.57
CA ALA A 62 -12.86 9.34 4.01
C ALA A 62 -12.13 8.69 2.83
N LEU A 63 -12.86 8.28 1.78
CA LEU A 63 -12.27 7.77 0.55
C LEU A 63 -11.45 8.86 -0.16
N THR A 64 -12.01 10.06 -0.35
CA THR A 64 -11.29 11.18 -0.97
C THR A 64 -10.01 11.52 -0.21
N ALA A 65 -10.06 11.59 1.13
CA ALA A 65 -8.86 11.81 1.94
C ALA A 65 -7.82 10.69 1.79
N SER A 66 -8.28 9.45 1.64
CA SER A 66 -7.39 8.30 1.44
C SER A 66 -6.75 8.32 0.04
N LEU A 67 -7.51 8.66 -1.00
CA LEU A 67 -7.01 8.84 -2.36
C LEU A 67 -6.00 10.00 -2.42
N HIS A 68 -6.28 11.11 -1.74
CA HIS A 68 -5.33 12.21 -1.62
C HIS A 68 -4.03 11.79 -0.93
N SER A 69 -4.11 10.91 0.07
CA SER A 69 -2.92 10.37 0.74
C SER A 69 -2.08 9.51 -0.22
N VAL A 70 -2.73 8.65 -1.02
CA VAL A 70 -2.04 7.84 -2.06
C VAL A 70 -1.39 8.75 -3.10
N ASP A 71 -2.12 9.72 -3.64
CA ASP A 71 -1.60 10.65 -4.64
C ASP A 71 -0.43 11.48 -4.09
N THR A 72 -0.48 11.85 -2.80
CA THR A 72 0.63 12.52 -2.10
C THR A 72 1.86 11.61 -1.96
N MET A 73 1.69 10.33 -1.64
CA MET A 73 2.81 9.37 -1.61
C MET A 73 3.46 9.27 -3.00
N LEU A 74 2.65 9.15 -4.06
CA LEU A 74 3.09 9.08 -5.45
C LEU A 74 3.64 10.41 -6.00
N SER A 75 3.40 11.53 -5.31
CA SER A 75 4.03 12.81 -5.66
C SER A 75 5.51 12.86 -5.29
N LYS A 76 5.93 12.03 -4.33
CA LYS A 76 7.31 12.00 -3.79
C LYS A 76 8.16 10.92 -4.43
N HIS A 77 7.53 9.85 -4.88
CA HIS A 77 8.18 8.60 -5.22
C HIS A 77 7.52 7.94 -6.44
N LYS A 78 8.29 7.11 -7.16
CA LYS A 78 7.77 6.34 -8.31
C LYS A 78 6.72 5.30 -7.89
N TYR A 79 6.89 4.70 -6.72
CA TYR A 79 6.02 3.69 -6.10
C TYR A 79 5.63 4.15 -4.68
N ILE A 80 4.71 3.45 -4.02
CA ILE A 80 4.14 3.88 -2.74
C ILE A 80 5.20 4.10 -1.64
N LEU A 81 6.21 3.23 -1.58
CA LEU A 81 7.27 3.25 -0.56
C LEU A 81 8.66 3.54 -1.15
N GLY A 82 8.74 4.38 -2.20
CA GLY A 82 10.01 4.79 -2.80
C GLY A 82 10.11 4.39 -4.28
N ASP A 83 11.33 4.06 -4.72
CA ASP A 83 11.59 3.84 -6.16
C ASP A 83 11.58 2.38 -6.59
N LYS A 84 11.24 1.47 -5.66
CA LYS A 84 11.10 0.03 -5.93
C LYS A 84 9.67 -0.41 -5.70
N LEU A 85 9.22 -1.35 -6.52
CA LEU A 85 7.94 -2.04 -6.33
C LEU A 85 7.97 -2.81 -5.00
N THR A 86 6.95 -2.64 -4.17
CA THR A 86 6.82 -3.32 -2.87
C THR A 86 5.45 -3.98 -2.72
N ALA A 87 5.27 -4.71 -1.62
CA ALA A 87 3.96 -5.25 -1.25
C ALA A 87 2.89 -4.15 -1.08
N ALA A 88 3.27 -2.93 -0.68
CA ALA A 88 2.33 -1.81 -0.56
C ALA A 88 1.70 -1.46 -1.92
N ASP A 89 2.49 -1.48 -2.99
CA ASP A 89 1.99 -1.22 -4.34
C ASP A 89 0.99 -2.28 -4.79
N ILE A 90 1.33 -3.55 -4.59
CA ILE A 90 0.48 -4.69 -4.98
C ILE A 90 -0.86 -4.62 -4.25
N THR A 91 -0.83 -4.40 -2.93
CA THR A 91 -2.03 -4.35 -2.10
C THR A 91 -2.90 -3.14 -2.47
N ILE A 92 -2.33 -1.94 -2.51
CA ILE A 92 -3.10 -0.72 -2.85
C ILE A 92 -3.64 -0.80 -4.28
N PHE A 93 -2.90 -1.39 -5.22
CA PHE A 93 -3.36 -1.56 -6.59
C PHE A 93 -4.58 -2.48 -6.64
N GLY A 94 -4.53 -3.62 -5.93
CA GLY A 94 -5.66 -4.53 -5.80
C GLY A 94 -6.89 -3.85 -5.20
N THR A 95 -6.69 -3.06 -4.15
CA THR A 95 -7.78 -2.30 -3.51
C THR A 95 -8.38 -1.24 -4.42
N LEU A 96 -7.56 -0.50 -5.16
CA LEU A 96 -8.02 0.56 -6.07
C LEU A 96 -8.51 0.04 -7.42
N TYR A 97 -8.30 -1.24 -7.74
CA TYR A 97 -8.65 -1.84 -9.03
C TYR A 97 -10.09 -1.50 -9.49
N PRO A 98 -11.15 -1.62 -8.65
CA PRO A 98 -12.50 -1.26 -9.08
C PRO A 98 -12.65 0.23 -9.44
N LEU A 99 -11.94 1.13 -8.75
CA LEU A 99 -11.98 2.56 -9.03
C LEU A 99 -11.20 2.92 -10.31
N LEU A 100 -10.17 2.16 -10.64
CA LEU A 100 -9.31 2.39 -11.80
C LEU A 100 -9.94 1.96 -13.12
N TYR A 101 -10.77 0.90 -13.09
CA TYR A 101 -11.27 0.22 -14.30
C TYR A 101 -12.78 0.22 -14.47
N LYS A 102 -13.56 0.76 -13.51
CA LYS A 102 -14.98 1.07 -13.74
C LYS A 102 -15.13 2.56 -14.05
N ASP A 103 -15.64 2.87 -15.25
CA ASP A 103 -15.66 4.25 -15.78
C ASP A 103 -16.43 5.24 -14.91
N ASP A 104 -17.54 4.82 -14.33
CA ASP A 104 -18.37 5.61 -13.42
C ASP A 104 -17.60 5.96 -12.14
N LEU A 105 -16.99 4.97 -11.50
CA LEU A 105 -16.18 5.16 -10.30
C LEU A 105 -14.91 5.96 -10.57
N LYS A 106 -14.25 5.72 -11.70
CA LYS A 106 -13.04 6.44 -12.12
C LYS A 106 -13.31 7.93 -12.27
N LYS A 107 -14.37 8.29 -13.00
CA LYS A 107 -14.79 9.68 -13.19
C LYS A 107 -15.16 10.34 -11.86
N GLN A 108 -15.83 9.59 -10.98
CA GLN A 108 -16.31 10.12 -9.72
C GLN A 108 -15.18 10.38 -8.70
N TYR A 109 -14.18 9.50 -8.63
CA TYR A 109 -13.21 9.49 -7.51
C TYR A 109 -11.77 9.84 -7.91
N LEU A 110 -11.36 9.57 -9.16
CA LEU A 110 -9.95 9.69 -9.57
C LEU A 110 -9.65 10.93 -10.42
N GLY A 111 -10.65 11.74 -10.76
CA GLY A 111 -10.45 12.96 -11.57
C GLY A 111 -9.44 13.96 -10.98
N GLU A 112 -9.35 14.03 -9.65
CA GLU A 112 -8.43 14.92 -8.92
C GLU A 112 -7.09 14.27 -8.55
N HIS A 113 -6.91 12.98 -8.88
CA HIS A 113 -5.77 12.17 -8.44
C HIS A 113 -5.03 11.54 -9.64
N PRO A 114 -4.45 12.36 -10.54
CA PRO A 114 -3.89 11.88 -11.81
C PRO A 114 -2.70 10.94 -11.61
N ARG A 115 -1.94 11.10 -10.51
CA ARG A 115 -0.73 10.27 -10.27
C ARG A 115 -1.09 8.82 -9.99
N ILE A 116 -2.27 8.57 -9.41
CA ILE A 116 -2.78 7.21 -9.18
C ILE A 116 -2.97 6.49 -10.52
N SER A 117 -3.51 7.16 -11.53
CA SER A 117 -3.69 6.54 -12.86
C SER A 117 -2.36 6.25 -13.53
N THR A 118 -1.42 7.22 -13.53
CA THR A 118 -0.07 7.04 -14.08
C THR A 118 0.69 5.90 -13.40
N TRP A 119 0.59 5.82 -12.06
CA TRP A 119 1.20 4.75 -11.28
C TRP A 119 0.59 3.38 -11.59
N ALA A 120 -0.73 3.30 -11.78
CA ALA A 120 -1.41 2.06 -12.15
C ALA A 120 -0.94 1.52 -13.53
N ASP A 121 -0.75 2.41 -14.50
CA ASP A 121 -0.23 2.04 -15.82
C ASP A 121 1.22 1.53 -15.75
N LEU A 122 2.05 2.20 -14.95
CA LEU A 122 3.41 1.77 -14.66
C LEU A 122 3.44 0.40 -13.94
N PHE A 123 2.56 0.21 -12.95
CA PHE A 123 2.44 -1.05 -12.21
C PHE A 123 2.11 -2.20 -13.14
N ASN A 124 1.10 -2.04 -14.01
CA ASN A 124 0.73 -3.05 -15.00
C ASN A 124 1.90 -3.41 -15.93
N THR A 125 2.59 -2.39 -16.46
CA THR A 125 3.73 -2.62 -17.36
C THR A 125 4.83 -3.42 -16.66
N THR A 126 5.14 -3.06 -15.41
CA THR A 126 6.14 -3.76 -14.60
C THR A 126 5.71 -5.18 -14.26
N ALA A 127 4.45 -5.39 -13.90
CA ALA A 127 3.90 -6.70 -13.57
C ALA A 127 3.94 -7.66 -14.77
N VAL A 128 3.57 -7.19 -15.97
CA VAL A 128 3.67 -7.97 -17.21
C VAL A 128 5.11 -8.38 -17.51
N GLN A 129 6.08 -7.48 -17.32
CA GLN A 129 7.50 -7.78 -17.50
C GLN A 129 7.99 -8.86 -16.53
N ILE A 130 7.57 -8.81 -15.26
CA ILE A 130 7.96 -9.83 -14.27
C ILE A 130 7.44 -11.21 -14.68
N LEU A 131 6.15 -11.30 -15.03
CA LEU A 131 5.52 -12.57 -15.43
C LEU A 131 6.11 -13.15 -16.72
N SER A 132 6.57 -12.29 -17.64
CA SER A 132 7.19 -12.73 -18.90
C SER A 132 8.61 -13.30 -18.72
N ASN A 133 9.23 -13.07 -17.56
CA ASN A 133 10.59 -13.52 -17.24
C ASN A 133 10.62 -14.72 -16.27
N MET A 134 9.45 -15.29 -15.95
CA MET A 134 9.29 -16.52 -15.15
C MET A 134 9.16 -17.74 -16.05
#